data_AF-A0A2U9PIC9-F1
#
_entry.id   AF-A0A2U9PIC9-F1
#
_cell.length_a   1.000
_cell.length_b   1.000
_cell.length_c   1.000
_cell.angle_alpha   90.00
_cell.angle_beta   90.00
_cell.angle_gamma   90.00
#
_symmetry.space_group_name_H-M   'P 1'
#
loop_
_entity.id
_entity.type
_entity.pdbx_description
1 polymer ?
#
loop_
_entity_poly.entity_id
_entity_poly.type
_entity_poly.pdbx_seq_one_letter_code
_entity_poly.pdbx_strand_id
1 'polypeptide(L)'
;MSVSILLIVAVGELLVMISGNIDISVGSMVGVCAFVAASFAADNPEVSVLVPLALGATLGLALGAVNGVLVVVAGVPSIMATLGTLYVFRGADSLIAGSKQITASTVPESYLQLASARIFGVSVLIWLGIGIALAIGIWLRHTRSRRHLYAVGINDSAAVNAGIHSRRLVFGAFAASSLLCGVAGTLWGARFGTVTADAASGFDFKFWLPWLLAG
;
A
#
# COMPACT_ATOMS: atom_id res chain seq x y z
N MET A 1 -4.86 -2.95 17.09
CA MET A 1 -4.63 -2.65 15.65
C MET A 1 -3.97 -1.27 15.54
N SER A 2 -2.94 -1.09 14.72
CA SER A 2 -2.18 0.16 14.67
C SER A 2 -2.81 1.17 13.70
N VAL A 3 -3.49 2.19 14.23
CA VAL A 3 -4.13 3.28 13.46
C VAL A 3 -3.15 3.96 12.50
N SER A 4 -1.87 4.03 12.89
CA SER A 4 -0.80 4.65 12.12
C SER A 4 -0.54 3.97 10.78
N ILE A 5 -0.59 2.64 10.73
CA ILE A 5 -0.34 1.87 9.50
C ILE A 5 -1.54 1.98 8.56
N LEU A 6 -2.75 1.94 9.13
CA LEU A 6 -3.99 2.19 8.38
C LEU A 6 -3.99 3.57 7.75
N LEU A 7 -3.51 4.59 8.45
CA LEU A 7 -3.41 5.95 7.91
C LEU A 7 -2.54 6.02 6.65
N ILE A 8 -1.38 5.33 6.63
CA ILE A 8 -0.48 5.31 5.46
C ILE A 8 -1.19 4.70 4.25
N VAL A 9 -1.84 3.55 4.43
CA VAL A 9 -2.58 2.87 3.36
C VAL A 9 -3.80 3.71 2.91
N ALA A 10 -4.51 4.32 3.86
CA ALA A 10 -5.67 5.18 3.57
C ALA A 10 -5.32 6.34 2.64
N VAL A 11 -4.17 6.97 2.87
CA VAL A 11 -3.69 8.08 2.03
C VAL A 11 -3.34 7.60 0.62
N GLY A 12 -2.82 6.36 0.49
CA GLY A 12 -2.62 5.73 -0.82
C GLY A 12 -3.94 5.50 -1.55
N GLU A 13 -4.91 4.87 -0.89
CA GLU A 13 -6.22 4.59 -1.46
C GLU A 13 -7.00 5.84 -1.85
N LEU A 14 -6.79 6.96 -1.14
CA LEU A 14 -7.32 8.25 -1.54
C LEU A 14 -6.93 8.63 -2.98
N LEU A 15 -5.70 8.33 -3.42
CA LEU A 15 -5.25 8.64 -4.79
C LEU A 15 -6.00 7.80 -5.83
N VAL A 16 -6.21 6.52 -5.54
CA VAL A 16 -6.96 5.60 -6.40
C VAL A 16 -8.43 6.04 -6.50
N MET A 17 -9.04 6.39 -5.37
CA MET A 17 -10.42 6.90 -5.32
C MET A 17 -10.58 8.21 -6.10
N ILE A 18 -9.66 9.16 -5.95
CA ILE A 18 -9.72 10.43 -6.72
C ILE A 18 -9.63 10.17 -8.23
N SER A 19 -8.91 9.12 -8.65
CA SER A 19 -8.83 8.71 -10.06
C SER A 19 -10.11 8.03 -10.60
N GLY A 20 -11.14 7.85 -9.78
CA GLY A 20 -12.39 7.16 -10.15
C GLY A 20 -12.30 5.63 -10.10
N ASN A 21 -11.31 5.09 -9.39
CA ASN A 21 -11.06 3.65 -9.30
C ASN A 21 -11.13 3.15 -7.85
N ILE A 22 -11.17 1.82 -7.71
CA ILE A 22 -11.22 1.12 -6.43
C ILE A 22 -10.15 0.03 -6.42
N ASP A 23 -9.31 -0.02 -5.38
CA ASP A 23 -8.37 -1.13 -5.15
C ASP A 23 -8.76 -1.96 -3.93
N ILE A 24 -9.23 -3.18 -4.19
CA ILE A 24 -9.59 -4.14 -3.15
C ILE A 24 -8.35 -4.92 -2.66
N SER A 25 -7.27 -4.95 -3.43
CA SER A 25 -6.10 -5.81 -3.17
C SER A 25 -5.12 -5.26 -2.13
N VAL A 26 -5.34 -4.06 -1.59
CA VAL A 26 -4.41 -3.38 -0.67
C VAL A 26 -3.96 -4.22 0.51
N GLY A 27 -4.86 -4.97 1.15
CA GLY A 27 -4.53 -5.84 2.27
C GLY A 27 -3.58 -6.96 1.86
N SER A 28 -3.79 -7.58 0.70
CA SER A 28 -2.89 -8.60 0.17
C SER A 28 -1.51 -8.05 -0.18
N MET A 29 -1.44 -6.82 -0.73
CA MET A 29 -0.16 -6.18 -1.01
C MET A 29 0.62 -5.87 0.27
N VAL A 30 -0.08 -5.36 1.30
CA VAL A 30 0.51 -5.13 2.64
C VAL A 30 1.02 -6.45 3.22
N GLY A 31 0.26 -7.54 3.10
CA GLY A 31 0.63 -8.89 3.56
C GLY A 31 1.92 -9.40 2.89
N VAL A 32 1.93 -9.47 1.55
CA VAL A 32 3.09 -9.91 0.77
C VAL A 32 4.32 -9.07 1.08
N CYS A 33 4.18 -7.75 1.13
CA CYS A 33 5.30 -6.86 1.43
C CYS A 33 5.80 -7.02 2.87
N ALA A 34 4.90 -7.25 3.83
CA ALA A 34 5.28 -7.53 5.21
C ALA A 34 6.08 -8.83 5.33
N PHE A 35 5.62 -9.89 4.69
CA PHE A 35 6.28 -11.19 4.75
C PHE A 35 7.65 -11.15 4.10
N VAL A 36 7.75 -10.65 2.86
CA VAL A 36 9.01 -10.57 2.11
C VAL A 36 10.02 -9.68 2.82
N ALA A 37 9.62 -8.49 3.29
CA ALA A 37 10.54 -7.59 3.99
C ALA A 37 11.00 -8.15 5.34
N ALA A 38 10.11 -8.78 6.10
CA ALA A 38 10.45 -9.39 7.39
C ALA A 38 11.33 -10.64 7.21
N SER A 39 11.05 -11.50 6.22
CA SER A 39 11.90 -12.64 5.89
C SER A 39 13.29 -12.19 5.48
N PHE A 40 13.39 -11.17 4.62
CA PHE A 40 14.68 -10.62 4.20
C PHE A 40 15.48 -10.07 5.39
N ALA A 41 14.82 -9.36 6.31
CA ALA A 41 15.45 -8.84 7.52
C ALA A 41 15.91 -9.98 8.46
N ALA A 42 15.16 -11.07 8.55
CA ALA A 42 15.53 -12.25 9.34
C ALA A 42 16.74 -12.98 8.73
N ASP A 43 16.76 -13.14 7.40
CA ASP A 43 17.85 -13.83 6.69
C ASP A 43 19.14 -12.98 6.64
N ASN A 44 19.02 -11.65 6.76
CA ASN A 44 20.15 -10.73 6.72
C ASN A 44 20.14 -9.77 7.92
N PRO A 45 20.59 -10.22 9.12
CA PRO A 45 20.52 -9.39 10.32
C PRO A 45 21.45 -8.15 10.30
N GLU A 46 22.51 -8.18 9.50
CA GLU A 46 23.55 -7.14 9.48
C GLU A 46 23.24 -5.96 8.55
N VAL A 47 22.27 -6.11 7.63
CA VAL A 47 21.93 -5.01 6.72
C VAL A 47 21.12 -3.93 7.42
N SER A 48 21.31 -2.70 6.95
CA SER A 48 20.53 -1.56 7.42
C SER A 48 19.04 -1.79 7.20
N VAL A 49 18.26 -1.34 8.17
CA VAL A 49 16.79 -1.28 8.16
C VAL A 49 16.21 -0.60 6.91
N LEU A 50 16.97 0.29 6.26
CA LEU A 50 16.56 0.93 5.02
C LEU A 50 16.39 -0.07 3.86
N VAL A 51 17.08 -1.22 3.89
CA VAL A 51 17.03 -2.22 2.82
C VAL A 51 15.68 -2.97 2.82
N PRO A 52 15.20 -3.56 3.95
CA PRO A 52 13.84 -4.11 4.01
C PRO A 52 12.76 -3.09 3.65
N LEU A 53 12.92 -1.83 4.05
CA LEU A 53 11.97 -0.76 3.73
C LEU A 53 11.91 -0.45 2.23
N ALA A 54 13.09 -0.34 1.60
CA ALA A 54 13.18 -0.15 0.15
C ALA A 54 12.65 -1.39 -0.61
N LEU A 55 12.94 -2.59 -0.12
CA LEU A 55 12.43 -3.84 -0.69
C LEU A 55 10.89 -3.87 -0.64
N GLY A 56 10.29 -3.59 0.52
CA GLY A 56 8.83 -3.52 0.64
C GLY A 56 8.23 -2.45 -0.27
N ALA A 57 8.81 -1.24 -0.31
CA ALA A 57 8.32 -0.16 -1.18
C ALA A 57 8.41 -0.49 -2.68
N THR A 58 9.51 -1.10 -3.12
CA THR A 58 9.71 -1.51 -4.52
C THR A 58 8.81 -2.68 -4.91
N LEU A 59 8.61 -3.65 -4.02
CA LEU A 59 7.67 -4.75 -4.23
C LEU A 59 6.24 -4.21 -4.31
N GLY A 60 5.84 -3.34 -3.38
CA GLY A 60 4.54 -2.68 -3.41
C GLY A 60 4.32 -1.91 -4.72
N LEU A 61 5.32 -1.13 -5.16
CA LEU A 61 5.27 -0.43 -6.45
C LEU A 61 5.07 -1.40 -7.63
N ALA A 62 5.76 -2.54 -7.63
CA ALA A 62 5.62 -3.55 -8.67
C ALA A 62 4.21 -4.18 -8.68
N LEU A 63 3.66 -4.53 -7.52
CA LEU A 63 2.30 -5.07 -7.40
C LEU A 63 1.25 -4.04 -7.86
N GLY A 64 1.42 -2.77 -7.50
CA GLY A 64 0.55 -1.68 -7.95
C GLY A 64 0.66 -1.42 -9.45
N ALA A 65 1.86 -1.55 -10.02
CA ALA A 65 2.05 -1.44 -11.45
C ALA A 65 1.28 -2.53 -12.21
N VAL A 66 1.18 -3.76 -11.67
CA VAL A 66 0.35 -4.82 -12.25
C VAL A 66 -1.12 -4.40 -12.29
N ASN A 67 -1.69 -3.93 -11.17
CA ASN A 67 -3.07 -3.43 -11.14
C ASN A 67 -3.27 -2.26 -12.11
N GLY A 68 -2.35 -1.29 -12.11
CA GLY A 68 -2.38 -0.15 -13.00
C GLY A 68 -2.36 -0.56 -14.48
N VAL A 69 -1.54 -1.54 -14.86
CA VAL A 69 -1.51 -2.06 -16.24
C VAL A 69 -2.81 -2.78 -16.61
N LEU A 70 -3.36 -3.60 -15.71
CA LEU A 70 -4.63 -4.29 -15.97
C LEU A 70 -5.78 -3.31 -16.21
N VAL A 71 -5.85 -2.24 -15.42
CA VAL A 71 -6.89 -1.21 -15.56
C VAL A 71 -6.68 -0.36 -16.81
N VAL A 72 -5.45 0.13 -17.02
CA VAL A 72 -5.18 1.16 -18.04
C VAL A 72 -4.92 0.58 -19.43
N VAL A 73 -4.26 -0.58 -19.51
CA VAL A 73 -3.85 -1.20 -20.78
C VAL A 73 -4.83 -2.29 -21.19
N ALA A 74 -5.17 -3.20 -20.27
CA ALA A 74 -6.11 -4.28 -20.57
C ALA A 74 -7.58 -3.83 -20.49
N GLY A 75 -7.86 -2.64 -19.97
CA GLY A 75 -9.21 -2.07 -19.92
C GLY A 75 -10.14 -2.82 -18.97
N VAL A 76 -9.60 -3.59 -18.03
CA VAL A 76 -10.39 -4.34 -17.06
C VAL A 76 -10.94 -3.37 -16.00
N PRO A 77 -12.23 -3.43 -15.65
CA PRO A 77 -12.77 -2.63 -14.55
C PRO A 77 -11.97 -2.84 -13.26
N SER A 78 -11.59 -1.75 -12.57
CA SER A 78 -10.65 -1.79 -11.44
C SER A 78 -11.07 -2.71 -10.30
N ILE A 79 -12.35 -2.75 -9.97
CA ILE A 79 -12.90 -3.69 -8.97
C ILE A 79 -12.60 -5.14 -9.35
N MET A 80 -12.81 -5.52 -10.61
CA MET A 80 -12.60 -6.89 -11.08
C MET A 80 -11.12 -7.24 -11.16
N ALA A 81 -10.30 -6.31 -11.67
CA ALA A 81 -8.85 -6.47 -11.71
C ALA A 81 -8.29 -6.67 -10.29
N THR A 82 -8.67 -5.81 -9.35
CA THR A 82 -8.12 -5.78 -7.99
C THR A 82 -8.67 -6.90 -7.11
N LEU A 83 -9.91 -7.34 -7.32
CA LEU A 83 -10.41 -8.56 -6.68
C LEU A 83 -9.68 -9.80 -7.20
N GLY A 84 -9.40 -9.89 -8.50
CA GLY A 84 -8.61 -10.97 -9.06
C GLY A 84 -7.19 -10.99 -8.51
N THR A 85 -6.51 -9.84 -8.51
CA THR A 85 -5.14 -9.74 -8.00
C THR A 85 -5.05 -9.89 -6.48
N LEU A 86 -6.09 -9.54 -5.71
CA LEU A 86 -6.18 -9.85 -4.28
C LEU A 86 -5.91 -11.34 -4.04
N TYR A 87 -6.62 -12.23 -4.75
CA TYR A 87 -6.46 -13.67 -4.58
C TYR A 87 -5.13 -14.19 -5.13
N VAL A 88 -4.66 -13.63 -6.26
CA VAL A 88 -3.34 -13.98 -6.82
C VAL A 88 -2.23 -13.61 -5.84
N PHE A 89 -2.25 -12.41 -5.28
CA PHE A 89 -1.24 -11.94 -4.33
C PHE A 89 -1.30 -12.70 -3.01
N ARG A 90 -2.50 -12.99 -2.49
CA ARG A 90 -2.63 -13.89 -1.31
C ARG A 90 -2.10 -15.30 -1.60
N GLY A 91 -2.43 -15.86 -2.76
CA GLY A 91 -1.91 -17.17 -3.17
C GLY A 91 -0.38 -17.15 -3.28
N ALA A 92 0.18 -16.10 -3.87
CA ALA A 92 1.62 -15.90 -3.95
C ALA A 92 2.25 -15.77 -2.55
N ASP A 93 1.64 -15.02 -1.64
CA ASP A 93 2.11 -14.90 -0.25
C ASP A 93 2.14 -16.26 0.44
N SER A 94 1.07 -17.04 0.32
CA SER A 94 0.99 -18.40 0.87
C SER A 94 2.03 -19.35 0.28
N LEU A 95 2.37 -19.22 -1.00
CA LEU A 95 3.42 -20.02 -1.64
C LEU A 95 4.82 -19.59 -1.18
N ILE A 96 5.06 -18.28 -1.05
CA ILE A 96 6.35 -17.73 -0.59
C ILE A 96 6.58 -18.06 0.89
N ALA A 97 5.53 -17.93 1.71
CA ALA A 97 5.59 -18.26 3.13
C ALA A 97 5.67 -19.77 3.38
N GLY A 98 4.93 -20.57 2.61
CA GLY A 98 4.83 -22.01 2.83
C GLY A 98 4.39 -22.31 4.27
N SER A 99 5.23 -23.01 5.03
CA SER A 99 5.02 -23.29 6.46
C SER A 99 5.82 -22.36 7.39
N LYS A 100 6.51 -21.35 6.84
CA LYS A 100 7.34 -20.43 7.63
C LYS A 100 6.49 -19.33 8.24
N GLN A 101 6.80 -19.01 9.49
CA GLN A 101 6.26 -17.85 10.18
C GLN A 101 7.44 -17.04 10.69
N ILE A 102 7.53 -15.79 10.24
CA ILE A 102 8.54 -14.86 10.78
C ILE A 102 8.05 -14.42 12.15
N THR A 103 8.90 -14.50 13.17
CA THR A 103 8.57 -14.16 14.56
C THR A 103 9.54 -13.08 15.07
N ALA A 104 9.15 -12.35 16.12
CA ALA A 104 9.93 -11.22 16.64
C ALA A 104 11.36 -11.63 17.04
N SER A 105 11.53 -12.88 17.50
CA SER A 105 12.83 -13.46 17.85
C SER A 105 13.75 -13.75 16.67
N THR A 106 13.21 -13.79 15.44
CA THR A 106 13.97 -14.12 14.22
C THR A 106 14.42 -12.89 13.46
N VAL A 107 13.87 -11.71 13.76
CA VAL A 107 14.23 -10.45 13.11
C VAL A 107 15.16 -9.62 14.01
N PRO A 108 16.09 -8.86 13.43
CA PRO A 108 17.01 -8.04 14.21
C PRO A 108 16.28 -6.93 14.99
N GLU A 109 16.80 -6.58 16.16
CA GLU A 109 16.21 -5.56 17.04
C GLU A 109 16.09 -4.20 16.34
N SER A 110 17.03 -3.87 15.45
CA SER A 110 16.97 -2.65 14.62
C SER A 110 15.70 -2.58 13.77
N TYR A 111 15.23 -3.72 13.26
CA TYR A 111 13.98 -3.82 12.50
C TYR A 111 12.76 -3.61 13.39
N LEU A 112 12.73 -4.21 14.59
CA LEU A 112 11.65 -4.00 15.57
C LEU A 112 11.58 -2.53 16.06
N GLN A 113 12.74 -1.87 16.17
CA GLN A 113 12.85 -0.48 16.58
C GLN A 113 12.13 0.51 15.65
N LEU A 114 11.97 0.19 14.36
CA LEU A 114 11.15 1.00 13.44
C LEU A 114 9.74 1.26 13.97
N ALA A 115 9.16 0.25 14.63
CA ALA A 115 7.79 0.28 15.08
C ALA A 115 7.63 0.62 16.57
N SER A 116 8.70 0.48 17.36
CA SER A 116 8.71 0.78 18.79
C SER A 116 9.25 2.19 19.11
N ALA A 117 9.99 2.82 18.19
CA ALA A 117 10.52 4.17 18.37
C ALA A 117 9.41 5.20 18.64
N ARG A 118 9.69 6.12 19.56
CA ARG A 118 8.78 7.20 19.97
C ARG A 118 9.49 8.56 19.94
N ILE A 119 8.78 9.57 19.46
CA ILE A 119 9.18 10.98 19.47
C ILE A 119 8.10 11.75 20.22
N PHE A 120 8.48 12.49 21.26
CA PHE A 120 7.55 13.20 22.15
C PHE A 120 6.43 12.31 22.74
N GLY A 121 6.77 11.05 23.08
CA GLY A 121 5.81 10.07 23.62
C GLY A 121 4.87 9.44 22.59
N VAL A 122 4.90 9.92 21.33
CA VAL A 122 4.09 9.43 20.21
C VAL A 122 4.92 8.51 19.31
N SER A 123 4.34 7.42 18.80
CA SER A 123 5.06 6.49 17.92
C SER A 123 5.53 7.17 16.63
N VAL A 124 6.76 6.85 16.18
CA VAL A 124 7.31 7.31 14.89
C VAL A 124 6.39 6.95 13.72
N LEU A 125 5.67 5.81 13.80
CA LEU A 125 4.69 5.41 12.80
C LEU A 125 3.58 6.46 12.59
N ILE A 126 3.15 7.15 13.65
CA ILE A 126 2.13 8.21 13.57
C ILE A 126 2.72 9.42 12.87
N TRP A 127 3.93 9.83 13.25
CA TRP A 127 4.63 10.94 12.60
C TRP A 127 4.88 10.69 11.12
N LEU A 128 5.24 9.46 10.76
CA LEU A 128 5.39 9.04 9.37
C LEU A 128 4.06 9.12 8.61
N GLY A 129 2.97 8.59 9.19
CA GLY A 129 1.64 8.68 8.59
C GLY A 129 1.16 10.12 8.40
N ILE A 130 1.36 10.99 9.39
CA ILE A 130 1.05 12.43 9.28
C ILE A 130 1.93 13.09 8.21
N GLY A 131 3.23 12.79 8.19
CA GLY A 131 4.16 13.33 7.19
C GLY A 131 3.77 12.95 5.76
N ILE A 132 3.40 11.69 5.53
CA ILE A 132 2.90 11.21 4.23
C ILE A 132 1.58 11.88 3.88
N ALA A 133 0.63 11.96 4.81
CA ALA A 133 -0.65 12.62 4.60
C ALA A 133 -0.47 14.10 4.24
N LEU A 134 0.43 14.81 4.93
CA LEU A 134 0.75 16.20 4.63
C LEU A 134 1.46 16.33 3.29
N ALA A 135 2.44 15.49 2.98
CA ALA A 135 3.15 15.52 1.71
C ALA A 135 2.20 15.32 0.53
N ILE A 136 1.32 14.31 0.60
CA ILE A 136 0.32 14.03 -0.42
C ILE A 136 -0.76 15.12 -0.45
N GLY A 137 -1.21 15.61 0.70
CA GLY A 137 -2.17 16.71 0.79
C GLY A 137 -1.64 18.02 0.19
N ILE A 138 -0.38 18.36 0.44
CA ILE A 138 0.31 19.53 -0.16
C ILE A 138 0.48 19.31 -1.66
N TRP A 139 0.89 18.11 -2.09
CA TRP A 139 1.01 17.78 -3.50
C TRP A 139 -0.35 17.92 -4.21
N LEU A 140 -1.43 17.38 -3.63
CA LEU A 140 -2.81 17.54 -4.11
C LEU A 140 -3.30 18.99 -4.03
N ARG A 141 -2.74 19.84 -3.16
CA ARG A 141 -3.13 21.26 -3.06
C ARG A 141 -2.36 22.16 -4.03
N HIS A 142 -1.13 21.82 -4.39
CA HIS A 142 -0.22 22.74 -5.09
C HIS A 142 0.17 22.30 -6.51
N THR A 143 -0.10 21.07 -6.94
CA THR A 143 0.26 20.62 -8.29
C THR A 143 -0.88 20.75 -9.30
N ARG A 144 -0.54 20.98 -10.58
CA ARG A 144 -1.50 20.98 -11.69
C ARG A 144 -2.07 19.58 -11.95
N SER A 145 -1.27 18.54 -11.67
CA SER A 145 -1.65 17.12 -11.77
C SER A 145 -2.93 16.78 -11.00
N ARG A 146 -3.24 17.50 -9.92
CA ARG A 146 -4.51 17.34 -9.18
C ARG A 146 -5.74 17.51 -10.08
N ARG A 147 -5.79 18.57 -10.89
CA ARG A 147 -6.98 18.94 -11.66
C ARG A 147 -7.26 17.89 -12.72
N HIS A 148 -6.18 17.36 -13.29
CA HIS A 148 -6.25 16.26 -14.23
C HIS A 148 -6.72 14.96 -13.56
N LEU A 149 -6.20 14.62 -12.37
CA LEU A 149 -6.61 13.42 -11.65
C LEU A 149 -8.11 13.47 -11.26
N TYR A 150 -8.58 14.59 -10.72
CA TYR A 150 -10.00 14.79 -10.41
C TYR A 150 -10.88 14.80 -11.66
N ALA A 151 -10.43 15.43 -12.76
CA ALA A 151 -11.19 15.44 -14.01
C ALA A 151 -11.37 14.03 -14.58
N VAL A 152 -10.30 13.22 -14.53
CA VAL A 152 -10.35 11.80 -14.92
C VAL A 152 -11.34 11.03 -14.05
N GLY A 153 -11.31 11.22 -12.73
CA GLY A 153 -12.24 10.53 -11.83
C GLY A 153 -13.71 10.89 -12.01
N ILE A 154 -14.03 12.10 -12.47
CA ILE A 154 -15.41 12.55 -12.73
C ILE A 154 -15.89 12.06 -14.10
N ASN A 155 -15.08 12.26 -15.15
CA ASN A 155 -15.43 11.87 -16.51
C ASN A 155 -14.16 11.65 -17.35
N ASP A 156 -13.76 10.38 -17.45
CA ASP A 156 -12.58 9.97 -18.21
C ASP A 156 -12.65 10.40 -19.69
N SER A 157 -13.79 10.16 -20.35
CA SER A 157 -13.99 10.51 -21.76
C SER A 157 -13.85 12.02 -22.01
N ALA A 158 -14.40 12.86 -21.13
CA ALA A 158 -14.25 14.31 -21.22
C ALA A 158 -12.81 14.76 -20.95
N ALA A 159 -12.12 14.10 -20.01
CA ALA A 159 -10.72 14.38 -19.72
C ALA A 159 -9.81 14.07 -20.92
N VAL A 160 -10.02 12.93 -21.59
CA VAL A 160 -9.29 12.56 -22.80
C VAL A 160 -9.54 13.56 -23.93
N ASN A 161 -10.79 14.00 -24.13
CA ASN A 161 -11.13 15.03 -25.11
C ASN A 161 -10.47 16.39 -24.82
N ALA A 162 -10.17 16.68 -23.55
CA ALA A 162 -9.43 17.86 -23.11
C ALA A 162 -7.89 17.69 -23.20
N GLY A 163 -7.40 16.61 -23.82
CA GLY A 163 -5.97 16.32 -23.99
C GLY A 163 -5.27 15.77 -22.74
N ILE A 164 -6.03 15.30 -21.75
CA ILE A 164 -5.48 14.75 -20.51
C ILE A 164 -5.08 13.29 -20.72
N HIS A 165 -3.85 12.95 -20.34
CA HIS A 165 -3.32 11.59 -20.42
C HIS A 165 -3.82 10.73 -19.25
N SER A 166 -5.13 10.43 -19.22
CA SER A 166 -5.80 9.69 -18.15
C SER A 166 -5.07 8.42 -17.74
N ARG A 167 -4.65 7.64 -18.73
CA ARG A 167 -3.87 6.40 -18.57
C ARG A 167 -2.68 6.55 -17.61
N ARG A 168 -1.91 7.63 -17.73
CA ARG A 168 -0.73 7.87 -16.86
C ARG A 168 -1.13 8.22 -15.43
N LEU A 169 -2.25 8.91 -15.26
CA LEU A 169 -2.75 9.35 -13.96
C LEU A 169 -3.33 8.18 -13.17
N VAL A 170 -4.14 7.33 -13.82
CA VAL A 170 -4.68 6.12 -13.20
C VAL A 170 -3.54 5.14 -12.85
N PHE A 171 -2.61 4.89 -13.77
CA PHE A 171 -1.44 4.05 -13.48
C PHE A 171 -0.62 4.60 -12.31
N GLY A 172 -0.36 5.92 -12.31
CA GLY A 172 0.36 6.58 -11.24
C GLY A 172 -0.35 6.50 -9.88
N ALA A 173 -1.68 6.53 -9.86
CA ALA A 173 -2.47 6.39 -8.63
C ALA A 173 -2.32 4.99 -8.02
N PHE A 174 -2.45 3.92 -8.82
CA PHE A 174 -2.22 2.54 -8.36
C PHE A 174 -0.77 2.35 -7.89
N ALA A 175 0.20 2.79 -8.69
CA ALA A 175 1.62 2.68 -8.35
C ALA A 175 1.97 3.40 -7.03
N ALA A 176 1.46 4.61 -6.83
CA ALA A 176 1.68 5.39 -5.61
C ALA A 176 0.98 4.77 -4.39
N SER A 177 -0.27 4.29 -4.54
CA SER A 177 -1.00 3.61 -3.46
C SER A 177 -0.24 2.36 -3.00
N SER A 178 0.17 1.52 -3.93
CA SER A 178 0.82 0.25 -3.60
C SER A 178 2.26 0.44 -3.10
N LEU A 179 2.97 1.49 -3.50
CA LEU A 179 4.24 1.86 -2.88
C LEU A 179 4.05 2.15 -1.38
N LEU A 180 2.98 2.88 -1.01
CA LEU A 180 2.63 3.12 0.39
C LEU A 180 2.18 1.85 1.10
N CYS A 181 1.48 0.93 0.41
CA CYS A 181 1.18 -0.40 0.93
C CYS A 181 2.45 -1.19 1.24
N GLY A 182 3.49 -1.09 0.39
CA GLY A 182 4.78 -1.73 0.61
C GLY A 182 5.53 -1.20 1.84
N VAL A 183 5.53 0.12 2.01
CA VAL A 183 6.04 0.79 3.22
C VAL A 183 5.25 0.35 4.45
N ALA A 184 3.92 0.39 4.37
CA ALA A 184 3.01 -0.02 5.45
C ALA A 184 3.19 -1.49 5.83
N GLY A 185 3.39 -2.39 4.85
CA GLY A 185 3.66 -3.82 5.06
C GLY A 185 4.96 -4.05 5.82
N THR A 186 6.04 -3.38 5.42
CA THR A 186 7.32 -3.48 6.15
C THR A 186 7.16 -3.04 7.62
N LEU A 187 6.47 -1.92 7.83
CA LEU A 187 6.20 -1.41 9.18
C LEU A 187 5.24 -2.32 9.97
N TRP A 188 4.33 -3.01 9.29
CA TRP A 188 3.47 -4.03 9.89
C TRP A 188 4.30 -5.19 10.42
N GLY A 189 5.23 -5.71 9.63
CA GLY A 189 6.15 -6.77 10.06
C GLY A 189 6.96 -6.37 11.29
N ALA A 190 7.54 -5.16 11.29
CA ALA A 190 8.26 -4.62 12.44
C ALA A 190 7.39 -4.45 13.70
N ARG A 191 6.11 -4.08 13.54
CA ARG A 191 5.22 -3.76 14.66
C ARG A 191 4.68 -4.98 15.39
N PHE A 192 4.27 -5.99 14.64
CA PHE A 192 3.65 -7.18 15.22
C PHE A 192 4.65 -8.27 15.53
N GLY A 193 5.85 -8.22 14.93
CA GLY A 193 6.93 -9.18 15.15
C GLY A 193 6.61 -10.56 14.57
N THR A 194 5.34 -10.94 14.47
CA THR A 194 4.88 -12.19 13.89
C THR A 194 4.16 -11.92 12.57
N VAL A 195 4.64 -12.52 11.48
CA VAL A 195 4.07 -12.40 10.13
C VAL A 195 3.78 -13.80 9.58
N THR A 196 2.53 -14.01 9.17
CA THR A 196 2.02 -15.22 8.51
C THR A 196 1.46 -14.85 7.13
N ALA A 197 1.19 -15.86 6.29
CA ALA A 197 0.59 -15.68 4.96
C ALA A 197 -0.80 -15.01 4.95
N ASP A 198 -1.47 -14.92 6.11
CA ASP A 198 -2.74 -14.20 6.29
C ASP A 198 -2.56 -12.81 6.90
N ALA A 199 -1.33 -12.29 6.92
CA ALA A 199 -1.06 -10.95 7.41
C ALA A 199 -1.91 -9.92 6.65
N ALA A 200 -2.47 -8.96 7.39
CA ALA A 200 -3.39 -7.94 6.85
C ALA A 200 -4.68 -8.50 6.20
N SER A 201 -5.04 -9.77 6.43
CA SER A 201 -6.35 -10.29 6.05
C SER A 201 -7.49 -9.44 6.63
N GLY A 202 -8.42 -9.04 5.77
CA GLY A 202 -9.55 -8.18 6.13
C GLY A 202 -9.24 -6.69 6.30
N PHE A 203 -8.03 -6.22 5.91
CA PHE A 203 -7.76 -4.79 5.72
C PHE A 203 -8.73 -4.15 4.75
N ASP A 204 -8.98 -4.85 3.64
CA ASP A 204 -9.85 -4.43 2.54
C ASP A 204 -11.23 -4.05 3.09
N PHE A 205 -11.86 -4.94 3.86
CA PHE A 205 -13.18 -4.69 4.43
C PHE A 205 -13.22 -3.47 5.37
N LYS A 206 -12.14 -3.14 6.09
CA LYS A 206 -12.13 -2.00 7.02
C LYS A 206 -12.15 -0.64 6.32
N PHE A 207 -11.65 -0.57 5.08
CA PHE A 207 -11.77 0.63 4.27
C PHE A 207 -13.19 0.84 3.75
N TRP A 208 -13.84 -0.24 3.30
CA TRP A 208 -15.14 -0.16 2.62
C TRP A 208 -16.34 -0.20 3.58
N LEU A 209 -16.25 -0.91 4.71
CA LEU A 209 -17.38 -1.09 5.63
C LEU A 209 -17.99 0.24 6.14
N PRO A 210 -17.18 1.26 6.54
CA PRO A 210 -17.74 2.53 6.99
C PRO A 210 -18.55 3.25 5.91
N TRP A 211 -18.17 3.09 4.63
CA TRP A 211 -18.91 3.65 3.50
C TRP A 211 -20.18 2.88 3.19
N LEU A 212 -20.15 1.54 3.28
CA LEU A 212 -21.32 0.69 3.04
C LEU A 212 -22.40 0.83 4.12
N LEU A 213 -22.01 1.18 5.34
CA LEU A 213 -22.92 1.36 6.49
C LEU A 213 -23.41 2.80 6.67
N ALA A 214 -22.88 3.75 5.89
CA ALA A 214 -23.22 5.17 5.96
C ALA A 214 -24.29 5.60 4.92
N GLY A 215 -24.82 4.66 4.14
CA GLY A 215 -25.98 4.84 3.25
C GLY A 215 -27.21 4.13 3.80
#